data_AF-A0A0N0KIF3-F1
#
_entry.id   AF-A0A0N0KIF3-F1
#
_cell.length_a   1.000
_cell.length_b   1.000
_cell.length_c   1.000
_cell.angle_alpha   90.00
_cell.angle_beta   90.00
_cell.angle_gamma   90.00
#
_symmetry.space_group_name_H-M   'P 1'
#
loop_
_entity.id
_entity.type
_entity.pdbx_description
1 polymer ?
#
loop_
_entity_poly.entity_id
_entity_poly.type
_entity_poly.pdbx_seq_one_letter_code
_entity_poly.pdbx_strand_id
1 'polypeptide(L)'
;MTDVRPLYAVLRQTTDPRVVDAIAELIASGEDRDLNRINLLEFASRTGLDEEKVISGFLHAAQLGLFDMSWNVLCPGCSGVLDSHPSLKALRHEEYICALCAKGYEASLDDQVEAAFTVHPSVRTIGAHDPDKLPLWDYTRQVYWSSGIEIDEQVLARLSDQDTLAAVEIAPGQTAELSLELPAEFIIVFEPVTHAAQFIDVQGERTDEVRSVALSYDRSHALTPTLSLQPGPLKLTLTNNAETRVLPAVWVAADALHTLLGKRKPILTAKRMLTNQTFRDVFKADNLTADQRLKITSLTFLFTDLKGSTALYQRVGDLAAFDLVRAHFRALLEIIAAEKGAVVKTIGDAVMATFNRPEHALAASLRMRKAMDALNAERGTKDLVVKIGIHEGPCLAVMLNDRQDYFGQTVNIAARVLGLATTQAIHLTGAVIDAPAVTRILDEQAIAPIEKHAALRGIADKVLVYEIP
;
A
#
# COMPACT_ATOMS: atom_id res chain seq x y z
N MET A 1 11.70 27.31 11.93
CA MET A 1 10.45 26.86 11.28
C MET A 1 10.27 27.68 10.02
N THR A 2 10.13 27.01 8.88
CA THR A 2 9.82 27.67 7.60
C THR A 2 8.43 28.31 7.69
N ASP A 3 8.23 29.49 7.11
CA ASP A 3 6.88 30.01 6.93
C ASP A 3 6.14 29.10 5.93
N VAL A 4 5.26 28.25 6.43
CA VAL A 4 4.51 27.26 5.62
C VAL A 4 3.26 27.86 4.96
N ARG A 5 2.86 29.08 5.31
CA ARG A 5 1.65 29.73 4.75
C ARG A 5 1.69 29.84 3.22
N PRO A 6 2.82 30.18 2.56
CA PRO A 6 2.92 30.16 1.10
C PRO A 6 2.71 28.76 0.52
N LEU A 7 3.21 27.71 1.16
CA LEU A 7 3.03 26.32 0.70
C LEU A 7 1.55 25.93 0.74
N TYR A 8 0.81 26.31 1.80
CA TYR A 8 -0.63 26.06 1.86
C TYR A 8 -1.42 26.87 0.83
N ALA A 9 -0.96 28.06 0.45
CA ALA A 9 -1.60 28.85 -0.61
C ALA A 9 -1.43 28.19 -1.98
N VAL A 10 -0.24 27.63 -2.25
CA VAL A 10 0.01 26.84 -3.47
C VAL A 10 -0.79 25.54 -3.47
N LEU A 11 -0.82 24.82 -2.34
CA LEU A 11 -1.55 23.55 -2.22
C LEU A 11 -3.05 23.70 -2.48
N ARG A 12 -3.67 24.82 -2.06
CA ARG A 12 -5.10 25.11 -2.36
C ARG A 12 -5.42 25.29 -3.84
N GLN A 13 -4.42 25.45 -4.71
CA GLN A 13 -4.64 25.55 -6.16
C GLN A 13 -4.88 24.17 -6.80
N THR A 14 -4.39 23.09 -6.18
CA THR A 14 -4.46 21.72 -6.72
C THR A 14 -5.25 20.75 -5.84
N THR A 15 -5.55 21.13 -4.59
CA THR A 15 -6.15 20.26 -3.58
C THR A 15 -7.46 20.85 -3.05
N ASP A 16 -8.40 19.98 -2.66
CA ASP A 16 -9.64 20.38 -1.98
C ASP A 16 -9.31 21.22 -0.72
N PRO A 17 -9.85 22.45 -0.58
CA PRO A 17 -9.55 23.32 0.54
C PRO A 17 -9.76 22.67 1.91
N ARG A 18 -10.76 21.80 2.07
CA ARG A 18 -11.04 21.09 3.33
C ARG A 18 -9.91 20.14 3.70
N VAL A 19 -9.29 19.49 2.70
CA VAL A 19 -8.12 18.64 2.91
C VAL A 19 -6.91 19.48 3.31
N VAL A 20 -6.72 20.65 2.67
CA VAL A 20 -5.62 21.55 3.04
C VAL A 20 -5.77 22.08 4.47
N ASP A 21 -6.98 22.45 4.87
CA ASP A 21 -7.26 22.91 6.22
C ASP A 21 -7.01 21.79 7.25
N ALA A 22 -7.40 20.55 6.95
CA ALA A 22 -7.13 19.40 7.82
C ALA A 22 -5.62 19.07 7.91
N ILE A 23 -4.86 19.18 6.81
CA ILE A 23 -3.39 19.05 6.81
C ILE A 23 -2.74 20.14 7.67
N ALA A 24 -3.20 21.39 7.53
CA ALA A 24 -2.66 22.51 8.30
C ALA A 24 -2.94 22.33 9.80
N GLU A 25 -4.14 21.88 10.17
CA GLU A 25 -4.49 21.57 11.56
C GLU A 25 -3.61 20.44 12.11
N LEU A 26 -3.44 19.34 11.36
CA LEU A 26 -2.57 18.24 11.77
C LEU A 26 -1.13 18.70 12.06
N ILE A 27 -0.55 19.52 11.18
CA ILE A 27 0.81 20.07 11.36
C ILE A 27 0.87 20.98 12.59
N ALA A 28 -0.15 21.80 12.81
CA ALA A 28 -0.18 22.80 13.86
C ALA A 28 -0.42 22.22 15.26
N SER A 29 -1.35 21.27 15.39
CA SER A 29 -1.84 20.78 16.69
C SER A 29 -1.63 19.29 16.94
N GLY A 30 -1.28 18.51 15.90
CA GLY A 30 -1.01 17.07 16.05
C GLY A 30 0.17 16.79 16.97
N GLU A 31 0.13 15.65 17.66
CA GLU A 31 1.28 15.16 18.39
C GLU A 31 2.35 14.68 17.41
N ASP A 32 3.59 14.57 17.87
CA ASP A 32 4.71 14.14 17.01
C ASP A 32 4.44 12.79 16.33
N ARG A 33 3.79 11.85 17.05
CA ARG A 33 3.37 10.56 16.50
C ARG A 33 2.32 10.67 15.40
N ASP A 34 1.43 11.66 15.46
CA ASP A 34 0.39 11.87 14.45
C ASP A 34 0.98 12.44 13.15
N LEU A 35 2.24 12.90 13.18
CA LEU A 35 2.97 13.46 12.05
C LEU A 35 4.02 12.51 11.48
N ASN A 36 4.12 11.29 11.99
CA ASN A 36 5.03 10.26 11.52
C ASN A 36 4.24 9.08 10.96
N ARG A 37 4.64 8.59 9.77
CA ARG A 37 4.00 7.47 9.05
C ARG A 37 2.47 7.58 9.06
N ILE A 38 1.96 8.74 8.63
CA ILE A 38 0.54 9.04 8.63
C ILE A 38 -0.20 8.02 7.76
N ASN A 39 -1.13 7.28 8.37
CA ASN A 39 -2.06 6.43 7.66
C ASN A 39 -3.15 7.28 7.02
N LEU A 40 -3.08 7.51 5.71
CA LEU A 40 -4.01 8.39 5.01
C LEU A 40 -5.46 7.87 5.01
N LEU A 41 -5.66 6.54 5.09
CA LEU A 41 -6.99 5.95 5.14
C LEU A 41 -7.64 6.20 6.51
N GLU A 42 -6.86 6.06 7.57
CA GLU A 42 -7.31 6.43 8.92
C GLU A 42 -7.54 7.94 9.03
N PHE A 43 -6.64 8.76 8.49
CA PHE A 43 -6.79 10.22 8.48
C PHE A 43 -8.09 10.64 7.77
N ALA A 44 -8.38 10.06 6.59
CA ALA A 44 -9.63 10.31 5.87
C ALA A 44 -10.86 9.93 6.70
N SER A 45 -10.83 8.74 7.33
CA SER A 45 -11.90 8.26 8.21
C SER A 45 -12.13 9.20 9.42
N ARG A 46 -11.07 9.58 10.14
CA ARG A 46 -11.13 10.46 11.32
C ARG A 46 -11.65 11.86 10.98
N THR A 47 -11.32 12.37 9.80
CA THR A 47 -11.72 13.72 9.35
C THR A 47 -13.04 13.74 8.58
N GLY A 48 -13.58 12.57 8.20
CA GLY A 48 -14.77 12.45 7.36
C GLY A 48 -14.57 13.00 5.94
N LEU A 49 -13.33 13.00 5.44
CA LEU A 49 -12.97 13.47 4.11
C LEU A 49 -12.91 12.30 3.11
N ASP A 50 -13.09 12.62 1.83
CA ASP A 50 -12.97 11.62 0.77
C ASP A 50 -11.52 11.10 0.66
N GLU A 51 -11.36 9.78 0.64
CA GLU A 51 -10.05 9.12 0.62
C GLU A 51 -9.18 9.55 -0.57
N GLU A 52 -9.74 9.67 -1.77
CA GLU A 52 -8.96 10.03 -2.96
C GLU A 52 -8.49 11.48 -2.90
N LYS A 53 -9.35 12.36 -2.38
CA LYS A 53 -8.97 13.76 -2.15
C LYS A 53 -7.88 13.90 -1.08
N VAL A 54 -7.94 13.09 -0.03
CA VAL A 54 -6.88 13.04 0.99
C VAL A 54 -5.57 12.54 0.39
N ILE A 55 -5.57 11.41 -0.32
CA ILE A 55 -4.39 10.86 -0.99
C ILE A 55 -3.78 11.90 -1.95
N SER A 56 -4.62 12.50 -2.81
CA SER A 56 -4.19 13.54 -3.75
C SER A 56 -3.59 14.76 -3.03
N GLY A 57 -4.21 15.21 -1.94
CA GLY A 57 -3.72 16.34 -1.16
C GLY A 57 -2.37 16.08 -0.50
N PHE A 58 -2.16 14.91 0.09
CA PHE A 58 -0.87 14.52 0.67
C PHE A 58 0.21 14.33 -0.39
N LEU A 59 -0.13 13.86 -1.59
CA LEU A 59 0.80 13.76 -2.71
C LEU A 59 1.31 15.11 -3.18
N HIS A 60 0.40 16.08 -3.34
CA HIS A 60 0.80 17.45 -3.66
C HIS A 60 1.54 18.11 -2.51
N ALA A 61 1.15 17.85 -1.26
CA ALA A 61 1.86 18.36 -0.09
C ALA A 61 3.30 17.83 -0.02
N ALA A 62 3.50 16.54 -0.32
CA ALA A 62 4.84 15.94 -0.40
C ALA A 62 5.67 16.55 -1.53
N GLN A 63 5.10 16.76 -2.71
CA GLN A 63 5.77 17.45 -3.83
C GLN A 63 6.21 18.88 -3.45
N LEU A 64 5.45 19.56 -2.59
CA LEU A 64 5.76 20.90 -2.08
C LEU A 64 6.73 20.88 -0.88
N GLY A 65 7.19 19.72 -0.43
CA GLY A 65 8.11 19.57 0.70
C GLY A 65 7.47 19.75 2.07
N LEU A 66 6.14 19.58 2.18
CA LEU A 66 5.46 19.54 3.49
C LEU A 66 5.65 18.20 4.20
N PHE A 67 5.74 17.11 3.43
CA PHE A 67 5.90 15.75 3.92
C PHE A 67 6.93 15.00 3.09
N ASP A 68 7.67 14.11 3.73
CA ASP A 68 8.42 13.04 3.09
C ASP A 68 7.53 11.81 2.95
N MET A 69 7.60 11.16 1.79
CA MET A 69 6.93 9.89 1.55
C MET A 69 7.94 8.74 1.73
N SER A 70 7.55 7.69 2.45
CA SER A 70 8.34 6.48 2.61
C SER A 70 7.57 5.23 2.14
N TRP A 71 8.33 4.21 1.77
CA TRP A 71 7.86 2.89 1.38
C TRP A 71 8.34 1.89 2.43
N ASN A 72 7.42 1.43 3.29
CA ASN A 72 7.72 0.54 4.40
C ASN A 72 7.36 -0.90 4.01
N VAL A 73 8.32 -1.81 4.09
CA VAL A 73 8.09 -3.26 3.91
C VAL A 73 7.62 -3.84 5.22
N LEU A 74 6.45 -4.47 5.23
CA LEU A 74 5.77 -4.92 6.42
C LEU A 74 5.81 -6.44 6.53
N CYS A 75 6.01 -6.95 7.75
CA CYS A 75 5.78 -8.34 8.03
C CYS A 75 4.27 -8.66 7.94
N PRO A 76 3.82 -9.66 7.17
CA PRO A 76 2.39 -10.02 7.11
C PRO A 76 1.87 -10.60 8.44
N GLY A 77 2.75 -11.13 9.29
CA GLY A 77 2.40 -11.66 10.61
C GLY A 77 2.17 -10.54 11.63
N CYS A 78 3.21 -9.75 11.93
CA CYS A 78 3.17 -8.75 13.00
C CYS A 78 3.01 -7.29 12.54
N SER A 79 3.09 -7.01 11.23
CA SER A 79 3.17 -5.67 10.64
C SER A 79 4.26 -4.77 11.23
N GLY A 80 5.32 -5.39 11.77
CA GLY A 80 6.59 -4.70 11.98
C GLY A 80 7.17 -4.29 10.62
N VAL A 81 7.73 -3.08 10.56
CA VAL A 81 8.43 -2.53 9.40
C VAL A 81 9.79 -3.20 9.32
N LEU A 82 9.98 -4.08 8.35
CA LEU A 82 11.20 -4.83 8.11
C LEU A 82 12.28 -4.00 7.41
N ASP A 83 11.87 -3.06 6.57
CA ASP A 83 12.75 -2.08 5.92
C ASP A 83 11.92 -0.85 5.50
N SER A 84 12.58 0.29 5.32
CA SER A 84 11.95 1.56 4.96
C SER A 84 12.78 2.31 3.95
N HIS A 85 12.16 2.71 2.83
CA HIS A 85 12.86 3.31 1.70
C HIS A 85 12.24 4.65 1.28
N PRO A 86 13.04 5.64 0.83
CA PRO A 86 12.53 6.90 0.30
C PRO A 86 11.94 6.76 -1.12
N SER A 87 12.25 5.66 -1.82
CA SER A 87 11.75 5.37 -3.16
C SER A 87 11.55 3.86 -3.32
N LEU A 88 10.52 3.50 -4.08
CA LEU A 88 10.29 2.12 -4.54
C LEU A 88 11.55 1.56 -5.25
N LYS A 89 12.39 2.39 -5.88
CA LYS A 89 13.69 2.02 -6.49
C LYS A 89 14.62 1.25 -5.55
N ALA A 90 14.55 1.50 -4.25
CA ALA A 90 15.42 0.90 -3.25
C ALA A 90 14.85 -0.39 -2.63
N LEU A 91 13.62 -0.79 -3.00
CA LEU A 91 13.04 -2.04 -2.54
C LEU A 91 13.87 -3.24 -3.00
N ARG A 92 14.23 -4.09 -2.05
CA ARG A 92 14.86 -5.38 -2.31
C ARG A 92 13.79 -6.39 -2.70
N HIS A 93 14.12 -7.27 -3.64
CA HIS A 93 13.26 -8.38 -4.09
C HIS A 93 13.60 -9.69 -3.36
N GLU A 94 14.64 -9.66 -2.53
CA GLU A 94 15.09 -10.79 -1.73
C GLU A 94 14.17 -11.02 -0.52
N GLU A 95 14.37 -12.14 0.15
CA GLU A 95 13.58 -12.53 1.31
C GLU A 95 13.84 -11.58 2.51
N TYR A 96 12.77 -11.02 3.06
CA TYR A 96 12.82 -10.23 4.29
C TYR A 96 12.56 -11.15 5.49
N ILE A 97 13.42 -11.10 6.50
CA ILE A 97 13.28 -11.90 7.72
C ILE A 97 12.64 -11.03 8.81
N CYS A 98 11.52 -11.48 9.35
CA CYS A 98 10.94 -10.89 10.54
C CYS A 98 11.43 -11.62 11.80
N ALA A 99 12.21 -10.94 12.63
CA ALA A 99 12.71 -11.50 13.89
C ALA A 99 11.58 -11.86 14.86
N LEU A 100 10.58 -10.99 15.02
CA LEU A 100 9.47 -11.24 15.94
C LEU A 100 8.60 -12.43 15.53
N CYS A 101 8.44 -12.69 14.22
CA CYS A 101 7.67 -13.83 13.71
C CYS A 101 8.53 -15.07 13.42
N ALA A 102 9.87 -14.95 13.49
CA ALA A 102 10.84 -15.97 13.10
C ALA A 102 10.59 -16.58 11.71
N LYS A 103 10.24 -15.74 10.71
CA LYS A 103 9.88 -16.18 9.35
C LYS A 103 10.40 -15.24 8.27
N GLY A 104 10.77 -15.82 7.13
CA GLY A 104 11.10 -15.10 5.92
C GLY A 104 9.88 -14.92 4.99
N TYR A 105 9.86 -13.81 4.25
CA TYR A 105 8.79 -13.42 3.35
C TYR A 105 9.33 -12.78 2.08
N GLU A 106 8.68 -13.04 0.94
CA GLU A 106 8.90 -12.28 -0.30
C GLU A 106 7.88 -11.13 -0.33
N ALA A 107 8.37 -9.89 -0.44
CA ALA A 107 7.52 -8.71 -0.40
C ALA A 107 6.56 -8.65 -1.62
N SER A 108 5.26 -8.49 -1.34
CA SER A 108 4.24 -8.18 -2.35
C SER A 108 3.76 -6.73 -2.23
N LEU A 109 3.59 -6.04 -3.37
CA LEU A 109 3.07 -4.67 -3.36
C LEU A 109 1.59 -4.58 -2.98
N ASP A 110 0.87 -5.69 -3.00
CA ASP A 110 -0.56 -5.71 -2.77
C ASP A 110 -0.94 -5.30 -1.35
N ASP A 111 -0.19 -5.80 -0.36
CA ASP A 111 -0.52 -5.76 1.06
C ASP A 111 0.69 -5.54 2.00
N GLN A 112 1.92 -5.82 1.55
CA GLN A 112 3.11 -5.77 2.41
C GLN A 112 3.97 -4.51 2.22
N VAL A 113 3.73 -3.71 1.19
CA VAL A 113 4.45 -2.44 1.03
C VAL A 113 3.49 -1.29 1.30
N GLU A 114 3.71 -0.59 2.41
CA GLU A 114 2.97 0.59 2.83
C GLU A 114 3.61 1.85 2.26
N ALA A 115 2.79 2.76 1.74
CA ALA A 115 3.17 4.14 1.50
C ALA A 115 2.69 5.00 2.66
N ALA A 116 3.62 5.68 3.32
CA ALA A 116 3.32 6.54 4.47
C ALA A 116 3.95 7.92 4.30
N PHE A 117 3.42 8.89 5.04
CA PHE A 117 3.86 10.29 4.96
C PHE A 117 4.32 10.76 6.34
N THR A 118 5.51 11.35 6.42
CA THR A 118 6.06 11.94 7.64
C THR A 118 6.30 13.42 7.40
N VAL A 119 5.95 14.30 8.33
CA VAL A 119 6.17 15.75 8.17
C VAL A 119 7.65 16.02 7.88
N HIS A 120 7.95 16.89 6.93
CA HIS A 120 9.35 17.20 6.61
C HIS A 120 9.98 18.04 7.74
N PRO A 121 11.24 17.79 8.15
CA PRO A 121 11.87 18.49 9.28
C PRO A 121 12.00 20.02 9.10
N SER A 122 11.98 20.54 7.87
CA SER A 122 11.96 22.01 7.62
C SER A 122 10.62 22.66 7.99
N VAL A 123 9.54 21.87 8.06
CA VAL A 123 8.20 22.30 8.49
C VAL A 123 8.08 22.23 10.00
N ARG A 124 8.26 21.04 10.56
CA ARG A 124 8.22 20.76 11.99
C ARG A 124 9.12 19.58 12.29
N THR A 125 10.06 19.75 13.20
CA THR A 125 10.88 18.64 13.71
C THR A 125 10.07 17.85 14.74
N ILE A 126 10.04 16.53 14.59
CA ILE A 126 9.37 15.61 15.51
C ILE A 126 10.35 14.54 16.01
N GLY A 127 10.02 13.85 17.10
CA GLY A 127 10.86 12.78 17.64
C GLY A 127 11.28 11.71 16.63
N ALA A 128 10.40 11.35 15.68
CA ALA A 128 10.71 10.35 14.65
C ALA A 128 11.79 10.77 13.64
N HIS A 129 12.17 12.06 13.56
CA HIS A 129 13.32 12.51 12.76
C HIS A 129 14.66 12.14 13.39
N ASP A 130 14.66 11.80 14.68
CA ASP A 130 15.84 11.32 15.41
C ASP A 130 15.45 10.10 16.27
N PRO A 131 15.23 8.93 15.64
CA PRO A 131 14.80 7.71 16.34
C PRO A 131 15.71 7.28 17.50
N ASP A 132 16.98 7.66 17.45
CA ASP A 132 17.97 7.35 18.49
C ASP A 132 17.74 8.14 19.79
N LYS A 133 16.79 9.08 19.82
CA LYS A 133 16.37 9.78 21.03
C LYS A 133 15.04 9.30 21.60
N LEU A 134 14.31 8.44 20.87
CA LEU A 134 13.00 7.97 21.32
C LEU A 134 13.13 6.96 22.47
N PRO A 135 12.39 7.07 23.57
CA PRO A 135 12.27 5.98 24.53
C PRO A 135 11.78 4.69 23.85
N LEU A 136 12.09 3.51 24.40
CA LEU A 136 11.71 2.20 23.84
C LEU A 136 10.28 2.19 23.29
N TRP A 137 9.29 2.59 24.08
CA TRP A 137 7.89 2.49 23.69
C TRP A 137 7.48 3.46 22.58
N ASP A 138 8.08 4.65 22.53
CA ASP A 138 7.91 5.56 21.41
C ASP A 138 8.62 5.07 20.16
N TYR A 139 9.82 4.49 20.29
CA TYR A 139 10.52 3.85 19.18
C TYR A 139 9.69 2.71 18.61
N THR A 140 9.19 1.80 19.45
CA THR A 140 8.43 0.66 18.95
C THR A 140 7.12 1.10 18.28
N ARG A 141 6.44 2.10 18.84
CA ARG A 141 5.20 2.66 18.27
C ARG A 141 5.40 3.45 16.98
N GLN A 142 6.47 4.25 16.88
CA GLN A 142 6.66 5.18 15.76
C GLN A 142 7.59 4.62 14.67
N VAL A 143 8.48 3.69 15.00
CA VAL A 143 9.56 3.23 14.13
C VAL A 143 9.48 1.75 13.82
N TYR A 144 9.17 0.90 14.81
CA TYR A 144 9.07 -0.55 14.56
C TYR A 144 7.74 -0.95 13.91
N TRP A 145 6.60 -0.64 14.53
CA TRP A 145 5.30 -1.00 13.96
C TRP A 145 4.86 -0.06 12.84
N SER A 146 4.10 -0.60 11.89
CA SER A 146 3.49 0.16 10.81
C SER A 146 2.31 1.02 11.29
N SER A 147 1.83 1.90 10.41
CA SER A 147 0.61 2.68 10.65
C SER A 147 -0.67 1.82 10.61
N GLY A 148 -0.55 0.55 10.21
CA GLY A 148 -1.61 -0.44 10.23
C GLY A 148 -1.85 -1.08 11.60
N ILE A 149 -1.05 -0.73 12.61
CA ILE A 149 -1.17 -1.26 13.97
C ILE A 149 -1.77 -0.21 14.91
N GLU A 150 -2.77 -0.63 15.68
CA GLU A 150 -3.37 0.22 16.72
C GLU A 150 -2.65 0.02 18.06
N ILE A 151 -1.82 1.00 18.44
CA ILE A 151 -1.18 1.07 19.76
C ILE A 151 -1.78 2.23 20.52
N ASP A 152 -2.90 1.97 21.19
CA ASP A 152 -3.47 2.92 22.15
C ASP A 152 -2.69 2.89 23.47
N GLU A 153 -2.95 3.88 24.33
CA GLU A 153 -2.27 4.01 25.63
C GLU A 153 -2.56 2.83 26.58
N GLN A 154 -3.71 2.14 26.43
CA GLN A 154 -4.06 1.00 27.28
C GLN A 154 -3.29 -0.27 26.89
N VAL A 155 -3.09 -0.48 25.59
CA VAL A 155 -2.25 -1.57 25.06
C VAL A 155 -0.80 -1.29 25.42
N LEU A 156 -0.35 -0.04 25.26
CA LEU A 156 1.02 0.34 25.59
C LEU A 156 1.32 0.13 27.08
N ALA A 157 0.45 0.61 27.97
CA ALA A 157 0.60 0.43 29.42
C ALA A 157 0.62 -1.06 29.83
N ARG A 158 -0.17 -1.92 29.16
CA ARG A 158 -0.12 -3.37 29.41
C ARG A 158 1.22 -3.97 28.98
N LEU A 159 1.68 -3.65 27.77
CA LEU A 159 2.96 -4.13 27.28
C LEU A 159 4.12 -3.63 28.14
N SER A 160 4.10 -2.36 28.56
CA SER A 160 5.17 -1.75 29.35
C SER A 160 5.19 -2.19 30.80
N ASP A 161 4.03 -2.26 31.45
CA ASP A 161 3.94 -2.36 32.91
C ASP A 161 3.60 -3.78 33.39
N GLN A 162 3.02 -4.62 32.54
CA GLN A 162 2.55 -5.97 32.90
C GLN A 162 3.34 -7.06 32.19
N ASP A 163 3.52 -6.94 30.88
CA ASP A 163 4.09 -8.01 30.06
C ASP A 163 5.60 -7.88 29.86
N THR A 164 6.22 -6.79 30.30
CA THR A 164 7.68 -6.61 30.22
C THR A 164 8.35 -6.94 31.54
N LEU A 165 9.16 -8.00 31.56
CA LEU A 165 9.97 -8.39 32.72
C LEU A 165 11.15 -7.44 32.94
N ALA A 166 11.76 -6.97 31.85
CA ALA A 166 12.83 -5.98 31.89
C ALA A 166 13.02 -5.33 30.52
N ALA A 167 13.49 -4.09 30.51
CA ALA A 167 13.95 -3.40 29.32
C ALA A 167 15.19 -2.57 29.66
N VAL A 168 16.14 -2.49 28.73
CA VAL A 168 17.38 -1.73 28.94
C VAL A 168 17.84 -1.11 27.63
N GLU A 169 18.38 0.10 27.70
CA GLU A 169 19.08 0.74 26.59
C GLU A 169 20.58 0.44 26.69
N ILE A 170 21.18 -0.01 25.60
CA ILE A 170 22.59 -0.39 25.54
C ILE A 170 23.28 0.39 24.42
N ALA A 171 24.25 1.23 24.76
CA ALA A 171 25.00 2.00 23.78
C ALA A 171 25.93 1.08 22.93
N PRO A 172 26.40 1.55 21.75
CA PRO A 172 27.33 0.79 20.92
C PRO A 172 28.56 0.29 21.70
N GLY A 173 28.88 -0.99 21.54
CA GLY A 173 30.04 -1.64 22.17
C GLY A 173 29.88 -1.93 23.66
N GLN A 174 28.71 -1.69 24.26
CA GLN A 174 28.45 -1.95 25.67
C GLN A 174 27.74 -3.29 25.91
N THR A 175 27.83 -3.76 27.15
CA THR A 175 27.16 -4.96 27.64
C THR A 175 26.34 -4.61 28.87
N ALA A 176 25.11 -5.13 28.94
CA ALA A 176 24.25 -5.10 30.12
C ALA A 176 24.08 -6.51 30.68
N GLU A 177 23.93 -6.62 32.00
CA GLU A 177 23.55 -7.86 32.68
C GLU A 177 22.22 -7.63 33.39
N LEU A 178 21.24 -8.49 33.13
CA LEU A 178 19.94 -8.49 33.79
C LEU A 178 19.80 -9.75 34.65
N SER A 179 19.26 -9.59 35.85
CA SER A 179 18.84 -10.70 36.71
C SER A 179 17.33 -10.74 36.75
N LEU A 180 16.75 -11.85 36.30
CA LEU A 180 15.31 -12.02 36.09
C LEU A 180 14.85 -13.29 36.81
N GLU A 181 13.59 -13.32 37.23
CA GLU A 181 12.91 -14.57 37.62
C GLU A 181 12.01 -14.98 36.45
N LEU A 182 12.30 -16.09 35.80
CA LEU A 182 11.51 -16.58 34.67
C LEU A 182 10.21 -17.23 35.16
N PRO A 183 9.03 -16.75 34.71
CA PRO A 183 7.77 -17.46 34.94
C PRO A 183 7.66 -18.69 34.03
N ALA A 184 6.72 -19.59 34.34
CA ALA A 184 6.39 -20.76 33.52
C ALA A 184 5.55 -20.36 32.29
N GLU A 185 6.09 -19.44 31.48
CA GLU A 185 5.44 -18.86 30.32
C GLU A 185 6.42 -18.77 29.14
N PHE A 186 5.89 -18.51 27.94
CA PHE A 186 6.73 -18.30 26.78
C PHE A 186 7.31 -16.88 26.79
N ILE A 187 8.64 -16.75 26.70
CA ILE A 187 9.35 -15.48 26.81
C ILE A 187 9.96 -15.09 25.46
N ILE A 188 9.90 -13.80 25.15
CA ILE A 188 10.52 -13.21 23.96
C ILE A 188 11.49 -12.13 24.42
N VAL A 189 12.79 -12.32 24.18
CA VAL A 189 13.76 -11.22 24.28
C VAL A 189 13.79 -10.55 22.92
N PHE A 190 13.11 -9.43 22.79
CA PHE A 190 12.94 -8.71 21.54
C PHE A 190 13.73 -7.40 21.52
N GLU A 191 14.39 -7.12 20.39
CA GLU A 191 15.18 -5.92 20.19
C GLU A 191 14.74 -5.26 18.86
N PRO A 192 14.04 -4.12 18.92
CA PRO A 192 13.38 -3.53 17.75
C PRO A 192 14.32 -2.74 16.83
N VAL A 193 15.52 -2.33 17.27
CA VAL A 193 16.40 -1.45 16.48
C VAL A 193 17.17 -2.23 15.42
N THR A 194 17.70 -3.39 15.79
CA THR A 194 18.49 -4.28 14.93
C THR A 194 17.68 -5.47 14.41
N HIS A 195 16.37 -5.49 14.72
CA HIS A 195 15.47 -6.58 14.37
C HIS A 195 16.01 -7.94 14.83
N ALA A 196 16.19 -8.10 16.14
CA ALA A 196 16.63 -9.35 16.74
C ALA A 196 15.59 -9.88 17.74
N ALA A 197 15.49 -11.21 17.85
CA ALA A 197 14.60 -11.85 18.80
C ALA A 197 15.19 -13.18 19.27
N GLN A 198 15.11 -13.46 20.57
CA GLN A 198 15.36 -14.79 21.14
C GLN A 198 14.07 -15.27 21.81
N PHE A 199 13.64 -16.46 21.42
CA PHE A 199 12.48 -17.13 22.00
C PHE A 199 12.92 -18.12 23.07
N ILE A 200 12.23 -18.13 24.21
CA ILE A 200 12.51 -19.02 25.33
C ILE A 200 11.19 -19.66 25.76
N ASP A 201 11.09 -20.96 25.55
CA ASP A 201 10.00 -21.79 26.05
C ASP A 201 10.31 -22.22 27.50
N VAL A 202 9.63 -21.63 28.47
CA VAL A 202 9.87 -21.89 29.90
C VAL A 202 8.83 -22.88 30.43
N GLN A 203 9.28 -24.10 30.73
CA GLN A 203 8.40 -25.21 31.11
C GLN A 203 9.01 -26.10 32.20
N GLY A 204 8.16 -26.89 32.85
CA GLY A 204 8.55 -27.85 33.89
C GLY A 204 8.55 -27.26 35.29
N GLU A 205 9.19 -27.97 36.23
CA GLU A 205 9.26 -27.54 37.64
C GLU A 205 10.25 -26.39 37.84
N ARG A 206 9.92 -25.47 38.76
CA ARG A 206 10.78 -24.35 39.12
C ARG A 206 12.09 -24.86 39.73
N THR A 207 13.21 -24.30 39.28
CA THR A 207 14.56 -24.54 39.83
C THR A 207 15.08 -23.32 40.60
N ASP A 208 15.97 -23.54 41.56
CA ASP A 208 16.74 -22.49 42.24
C ASP A 208 18.14 -22.29 41.60
N GLU A 209 18.50 -23.12 40.62
CA GLU A 209 19.77 -23.00 39.90
C GLU A 209 19.75 -21.76 38.98
N VAL A 210 20.73 -20.88 39.13
CA VAL A 210 20.89 -19.70 38.27
C VAL A 210 21.41 -20.12 36.91
N ARG A 211 20.58 -19.94 35.88
CA ARG A 211 20.98 -20.18 34.49
C ARG A 211 21.53 -18.91 33.85
N SER A 212 22.41 -19.05 32.86
CA SER A 212 22.99 -17.93 32.12
C SER A 212 22.72 -18.03 30.63
N VAL A 213 22.22 -16.95 30.03
CA VAL A 213 22.02 -16.80 28.59
C VAL A 213 22.74 -15.54 28.14
N ALA A 214 23.48 -15.62 27.03
CA ALA A 214 24.18 -14.48 26.45
C ALA A 214 23.70 -14.23 25.02
N LEU A 215 23.35 -12.98 24.71
CA LEU A 215 22.88 -12.54 23.40
C LEU A 215 23.76 -11.40 22.89
N SER A 216 23.92 -11.34 21.56
CA SER A 216 24.70 -10.32 20.87
C SER A 216 23.88 -9.73 19.74
N TYR A 217 23.88 -8.40 19.62
CA TYR A 217 23.15 -7.67 18.57
C TYR A 217 24.14 -7.09 17.55
N ASP A 218 24.05 -7.53 16.29
CA ASP A 218 25.00 -7.19 15.21
C ASP A 218 24.35 -6.91 13.85
N ARG A 219 23.00 -6.79 13.78
CA ARG A 219 22.22 -6.64 12.54
C ARG A 219 22.37 -7.77 11.52
N SER A 220 22.81 -8.96 11.91
CA SER A 220 22.87 -10.13 11.03
C SER A 220 21.48 -10.62 10.57
N HIS A 221 20.40 -10.23 11.26
CA HIS A 221 19.02 -10.70 11.03
C HIS A 221 18.89 -12.23 11.05
N ALA A 222 19.81 -12.93 11.74
CA ALA A 222 19.82 -14.38 11.82
C ALA A 222 18.69 -14.88 12.75
N LEU A 223 17.97 -15.92 12.30
CA LEU A 223 17.00 -16.61 13.14
C LEU A 223 17.72 -17.47 14.18
N THR A 224 17.40 -17.25 15.45
CA THR A 224 17.92 -18.07 16.56
C THR A 224 16.94 -19.19 16.91
N PRO A 225 17.42 -20.41 17.23
CA PRO A 225 16.55 -21.48 17.71
C PRO A 225 15.89 -21.08 19.04
N THR A 226 14.68 -21.59 19.27
CA THR A 226 13.99 -21.44 20.56
C THR A 226 14.76 -22.20 21.64
N LEU A 227 15.02 -21.54 22.77
CA LEU A 227 15.64 -22.16 23.95
C LEU A 227 14.54 -22.79 24.82
N SER A 228 14.82 -23.94 25.42
CA SER A 228 13.93 -24.54 26.43
C SER A 228 14.57 -24.43 27.80
N LEU A 229 13.93 -23.70 28.72
CA LEU A 229 14.43 -23.48 30.09
C LEU A 229 13.37 -23.87 31.13
N GLN A 230 13.80 -24.02 32.39
CA GLN A 230 12.90 -24.18 33.53
C GLN A 230 12.59 -22.82 34.16
N PRO A 231 11.42 -22.65 34.81
CA PRO A 231 11.13 -21.46 35.60
C PRO A 231 12.17 -21.28 36.71
N GLY A 232 12.54 -20.05 37.04
CA GLY A 232 13.55 -19.74 38.06
C GLY A 232 14.53 -18.63 37.66
N PRO A 233 15.62 -18.44 38.42
CA PRO A 233 16.52 -17.32 38.23
C PRO A 233 17.34 -17.41 36.94
N LEU A 234 17.31 -16.35 36.14
CA LEU A 234 18.09 -16.17 34.91
C LEU A 234 19.02 -14.97 35.03
N LYS A 235 20.29 -15.19 34.69
CA LYS A 235 21.25 -14.14 34.35
C LYS A 235 21.30 -13.98 32.83
N LEU A 236 20.84 -12.84 32.33
CA LEU A 236 20.82 -12.52 30.90
C LEU A 236 21.90 -11.47 30.60
N THR A 237 22.89 -11.85 29.79
CA THR A 237 23.95 -10.95 29.32
C THR A 237 23.64 -10.49 27.90
N LEU A 238 23.54 -9.18 27.70
CA LEU A 238 23.15 -8.55 26.45
C LEU A 238 24.28 -7.66 25.95
N THR A 239 24.85 -7.98 24.79
CA THR A 239 25.97 -7.23 24.21
C THR A 239 25.57 -6.54 22.92
N ASN A 240 25.81 -5.24 22.83
CA ASN A 240 25.59 -4.47 21.62
C ASN A 240 26.86 -4.39 20.79
N ASN A 241 26.92 -5.14 19.68
CA ASN A 241 28.00 -5.10 18.71
C ASN A 241 27.65 -4.25 17.47
N ALA A 242 26.47 -3.62 17.44
CA ALA A 242 26.04 -2.73 16.38
C ALA A 242 26.63 -1.31 16.58
N GLU A 243 26.60 -0.53 15.51
CA GLU A 243 27.08 0.87 15.51
C GLU A 243 26.05 1.85 16.12
N THR A 244 24.82 1.39 16.34
CA THR A 244 23.72 2.16 16.96
C THR A 244 23.38 1.60 18.33
N ARG A 245 22.69 2.36 19.17
CA ARG A 245 22.12 1.81 20.40
C ARG A 245 21.13 0.68 20.09
N VAL A 246 20.86 -0.15 21.09
CA VAL A 246 19.83 -1.19 21.05
C VAL A 246 18.91 -1.07 22.25
N LEU A 247 17.67 -1.52 22.10
CA LEU A 247 16.61 -1.39 23.09
C LEU A 247 15.97 -2.75 23.43
N PRO A 248 16.76 -3.74 23.89
CA PRO A 248 16.21 -5.05 24.19
C PRO A 248 15.20 -5.00 25.34
N ALA A 249 14.09 -5.69 25.13
CA ALA A 249 13.04 -5.88 26.11
C ALA A 249 12.69 -7.37 26.23
N VAL A 250 12.49 -7.82 27.45
CA VAL A 250 12.12 -9.20 27.80
C VAL A 250 10.63 -9.22 28.05
N TRP A 251 9.89 -9.79 27.10
CA TRP A 251 8.44 -9.87 27.14
C TRP A 251 7.97 -11.26 27.53
N VAL A 252 6.94 -11.31 28.35
CA VAL A 252 6.08 -12.47 28.47
C VAL A 252 5.13 -12.45 27.27
N ALA A 253 5.09 -13.53 26.49
CA ALA A 253 4.19 -13.65 25.35
C ALA A 253 2.76 -13.90 25.84
N ALA A 254 2.12 -12.82 26.30
CA ALA A 254 0.80 -12.82 26.89
C ALA A 254 -0.28 -12.28 25.92
N ASP A 255 -1.51 -12.24 26.41
CA ASP A 255 -2.69 -11.82 25.66
C ASP A 255 -2.59 -10.39 25.07
N ALA A 256 -1.81 -9.47 25.66
CA ALA A 256 -1.72 -8.11 25.13
C ALA A 256 -0.97 -8.06 23.80
N LEU A 257 0.10 -8.85 23.63
CA LEU A 257 0.78 -8.97 22.34
C LEU A 257 -0.15 -9.58 21.29
N HIS A 258 -0.91 -10.63 21.64
CA HIS A 258 -1.92 -11.19 20.75
C HIS A 258 -3.01 -10.18 20.37
N THR A 259 -3.48 -9.39 21.34
CA THR A 259 -4.49 -8.34 21.13
C THR A 259 -3.97 -7.25 20.19
N LEU A 260 -2.73 -6.80 20.40
CA LEU A 260 -2.06 -5.84 19.54
C LEU A 260 -1.98 -6.36 18.10
N LEU A 261 -1.47 -7.57 17.92
CA LEU A 261 -1.24 -8.15 16.59
C LEU A 261 -2.55 -8.53 15.88
N GLY A 262 -3.65 -8.70 16.62
CA GLY A 262 -4.97 -9.04 16.08
C GLY A 262 -5.77 -7.85 15.54
N LYS A 263 -5.47 -6.62 15.95
CA LYS A 263 -6.17 -5.41 15.49
C LYS A 263 -5.38 -4.72 14.37
N ARG A 264 -5.82 -4.91 13.12
CA ARG A 264 -5.21 -4.30 11.92
C ARG A 264 -6.10 -3.21 11.36
N LYS A 265 -5.50 -2.06 11.10
CA LYS A 265 -6.12 -0.99 10.31
C LYS A 265 -5.77 -1.18 8.82
N PRO A 266 -6.67 -0.79 7.90
CA PRO A 266 -6.31 -0.66 6.49
C PRO A 266 -5.14 0.31 6.31
N ILE A 267 -4.25 0.00 5.37
CA ILE A 267 -3.09 0.85 5.04
C ILE A 267 -3.13 1.26 3.57
N LEU A 268 -2.44 2.36 3.26
CA LEU A 268 -2.24 2.78 1.88
C LEU A 268 -1.11 1.94 1.27
N THR A 269 -1.45 0.98 0.42
CA THR A 269 -0.46 0.05 -0.14
C THR A 269 0.22 0.59 -1.40
N ALA A 270 1.37 0.01 -1.76
CA ALA A 270 2.07 0.39 -2.96
C ALA A 270 1.28 0.12 -4.23
N LYS A 271 0.51 -0.98 -4.28
CA LYS A 271 -0.45 -1.22 -5.37
C LYS A 271 -1.44 -0.05 -5.49
N ARG A 272 -2.00 0.43 -4.37
CA ARG A 272 -2.96 1.53 -4.36
C ARG A 272 -2.33 2.84 -4.86
N MET A 273 -1.07 3.10 -4.53
CA MET A 273 -0.33 4.27 -5.02
C MET A 273 -0.02 4.18 -6.51
N LEU A 274 0.49 3.04 -6.98
CA LEU A 274 0.82 2.80 -8.39
C LEU A 274 -0.42 2.86 -9.31
N THR A 275 -1.62 2.70 -8.75
CA THR A 275 -2.91 2.79 -9.46
C THR A 275 -3.65 4.12 -9.23
N ASN A 276 -3.03 5.09 -8.54
CA ASN A 276 -3.60 6.40 -8.31
C ASN A 276 -3.14 7.40 -9.39
N GLN A 277 -4.08 8.11 -10.01
CA GLN A 277 -3.77 9.04 -11.10
C GLN A 277 -2.88 10.22 -10.64
N THR A 278 -3.15 10.81 -9.48
CA THR A 278 -2.35 11.93 -8.95
C THR A 278 -0.90 11.50 -8.72
N PHE A 279 -0.69 10.32 -8.13
CA PHE A 279 0.66 9.79 -7.90
C PHE A 279 1.45 9.68 -9.20
N ARG A 280 0.83 9.14 -10.25
CA ARG A 280 1.46 9.00 -11.57
C ARG A 280 1.73 10.34 -12.23
N ASP A 281 0.91 11.36 -11.98
CA ASP A 281 1.11 12.69 -12.53
C ASP A 281 2.20 13.49 -11.81
N VAL A 282 2.32 13.30 -10.50
CA VAL A 282 3.26 14.03 -9.64
C VAL A 282 4.65 13.39 -9.64
N PHE A 283 4.75 12.05 -9.62
CA PHE A 283 6.00 11.31 -9.41
C PHE A 283 6.53 10.58 -10.67
N LYS A 284 6.25 11.11 -11.87
CA LYS A 284 6.47 10.48 -13.19
C LYS A 284 7.79 9.72 -13.38
N ALA A 285 8.91 10.23 -12.88
CA ALA A 285 10.26 9.71 -13.17
C ALA A 285 10.96 9.01 -11.97
N ASP A 286 10.36 9.03 -10.77
CA ASP A 286 11.08 8.70 -9.53
C ASP A 286 10.68 7.41 -8.82
N ASN A 287 9.80 6.63 -9.44
CA ASN A 287 9.19 5.49 -8.77
C ASN A 287 9.96 4.18 -8.95
N LEU A 288 10.54 3.91 -10.11
CA LEU A 288 11.10 2.59 -10.40
C LEU A 288 12.38 2.73 -11.24
N THR A 289 13.33 1.80 -11.12
CA THR A 289 14.49 1.75 -12.03
C THR A 289 14.13 0.94 -13.27
N ALA A 290 14.89 1.10 -14.36
CA ALA A 290 14.64 0.39 -15.62
C ALA A 290 14.68 -1.15 -15.45
N ASP A 291 15.49 -1.65 -14.53
CA ASP A 291 15.66 -3.09 -14.29
C ASP A 291 14.72 -3.65 -13.20
N GLN A 292 14.04 -2.80 -12.45
CA GLN A 292 13.17 -3.20 -11.36
C GLN A 292 11.84 -3.77 -11.87
N ARG A 293 11.39 -4.87 -11.27
CA ARG A 293 10.17 -5.59 -11.63
C ARG A 293 9.41 -5.93 -10.36
N LEU A 294 8.45 -5.07 -10.00
CA LEU A 294 7.68 -5.30 -8.79
C LEU A 294 6.46 -6.15 -9.09
N LYS A 295 6.32 -7.26 -8.36
CA LYS A 295 5.22 -8.19 -8.50
C LYS A 295 3.95 -7.63 -7.86
N ILE A 296 2.89 -7.60 -8.64
CA ILE A 296 1.52 -7.36 -8.17
C ILE A 296 0.73 -8.62 -8.45
N THR A 297 0.13 -9.20 -7.41
CA THR A 297 -0.60 -10.47 -7.46
C THR A 297 -2.00 -10.31 -8.03
N SER A 298 -2.64 -9.14 -7.84
CA SER A 298 -3.93 -8.85 -8.44
C SER A 298 -4.06 -7.38 -8.83
N LEU A 299 -4.22 -7.13 -10.13
CA LEU A 299 -4.53 -5.81 -10.68
C LEU A 299 -5.58 -5.91 -11.78
N THR A 300 -6.58 -5.03 -11.74
CA THR A 300 -7.60 -4.96 -12.79
C THR A 300 -7.16 -4.05 -13.92
N PHE A 301 -7.21 -4.55 -15.15
CA PHE A 301 -6.96 -3.81 -16.37
C PHE A 301 -8.26 -3.56 -17.12
N LEU A 302 -8.42 -2.33 -17.60
CA LEU A 302 -9.49 -1.91 -18.49
C LEU A 302 -8.85 -1.41 -19.80
N PHE A 303 -9.30 -1.98 -20.90
CA PHE A 303 -8.99 -1.48 -22.24
C PHE A 303 -10.25 -0.96 -22.91
N THR A 304 -10.14 0.19 -23.56
CA THR A 304 -11.19 0.73 -24.43
C THR A 304 -10.74 0.75 -25.88
N ASP A 305 -11.70 0.77 -26.81
CA ASP A 305 -11.46 1.03 -28.24
C ASP A 305 -12.69 1.70 -28.85
N LEU A 306 -12.48 2.69 -29.72
CA LEU A 306 -13.56 3.40 -30.39
C LEU A 306 -13.86 2.70 -31.72
N LYS A 307 -15.07 2.14 -31.83
CA LYS A 307 -15.46 1.36 -33.01
C LYS A 307 -15.47 2.24 -34.26
N GLY A 308 -14.69 1.84 -35.26
CA GLY A 308 -14.75 2.44 -36.59
C GLY A 308 -14.17 3.86 -36.66
N SER A 309 -13.24 4.22 -35.77
CA SER A 309 -12.60 5.53 -35.73
C SER A 309 -11.97 5.93 -37.07
N THR A 310 -11.31 5.01 -37.79
CA THR A 310 -10.78 5.28 -39.15
C THR A 310 -11.87 5.73 -40.13
N ALA A 311 -13.03 5.06 -40.12
CA ALA A 311 -14.16 5.41 -40.98
C ALA A 311 -14.86 6.70 -40.52
N LEU A 312 -14.79 7.00 -39.22
CA LEU A 312 -15.29 8.24 -38.65
C LEU A 312 -14.48 9.44 -39.16
N TYR A 313 -13.14 9.39 -39.08
CA TYR A 313 -12.25 10.44 -39.59
C TYR A 313 -12.55 10.78 -41.05
N GLN A 314 -12.75 9.77 -41.89
CA GLN A 314 -13.08 9.94 -43.31
C GLN A 314 -14.46 10.57 -43.57
N ARG A 315 -15.46 10.27 -42.72
CA ARG A 315 -16.84 10.74 -42.92
C ARG A 315 -17.04 12.19 -42.48
N VAL A 316 -16.49 12.57 -41.33
CA VAL A 316 -16.76 13.88 -40.71
C VAL A 316 -15.65 14.91 -40.95
N GLY A 317 -14.51 14.47 -41.50
CA GLY A 317 -13.33 15.31 -41.73
C GLY A 317 -12.48 15.50 -40.46
N ASP A 318 -11.20 15.81 -40.66
CA ASP A 318 -10.18 15.76 -39.59
C ASP A 318 -10.49 16.68 -38.40
N LEU A 319 -10.97 17.91 -38.64
CA LEU A 319 -11.23 18.89 -37.58
C LEU A 319 -12.40 18.45 -36.68
N ALA A 320 -13.53 18.05 -37.28
CA ALA A 320 -14.70 17.62 -36.53
C ALA A 320 -14.43 16.30 -35.79
N ALA A 321 -13.67 15.40 -36.40
CA ALA A 321 -13.25 14.16 -35.78
C ALA A 321 -12.28 14.41 -34.62
N PHE A 322 -11.35 15.36 -34.74
CA PHE A 322 -10.45 15.74 -33.65
C PHE A 322 -11.22 16.26 -32.42
N ASP A 323 -12.18 17.17 -32.61
CA ASP A 323 -12.99 17.69 -31.51
C ASP A 323 -13.83 16.59 -30.82
N LEU A 324 -14.32 15.63 -31.60
CA LEU A 324 -15.07 14.48 -31.10
C LEU A 324 -14.19 13.53 -30.29
N VAL A 325 -13.01 13.20 -30.80
CA VAL A 325 -12.04 12.33 -30.12
C VAL A 325 -11.49 13.00 -28.86
N ARG A 326 -11.28 14.33 -28.88
CA ARG A 326 -10.89 15.09 -27.68
C ARG A 326 -11.98 15.06 -26.61
N ALA A 327 -13.25 15.22 -26.98
CA ALA A 327 -14.37 15.12 -26.05
C ALA A 327 -14.50 13.71 -25.47
N HIS A 328 -14.32 12.69 -26.32
CA HIS A 328 -14.28 11.28 -25.93
C HIS A 328 -13.17 11.02 -24.88
N PHE A 329 -11.92 11.38 -25.19
CA PHE A 329 -10.81 11.19 -24.25
C PHE A 329 -11.05 11.93 -22.95
N ARG A 330 -11.46 13.19 -23.00
CA ARG A 330 -11.76 13.96 -21.78
C ARG A 330 -12.74 13.22 -20.88
N ALA A 331 -13.85 12.73 -21.43
CA ALA A 331 -14.83 11.97 -20.65
C ALA A 331 -14.25 10.67 -20.08
N LEU A 332 -13.49 9.90 -20.88
CA LEU A 332 -12.89 8.64 -20.39
C LEU A 332 -11.89 8.90 -19.24
N LEU A 333 -10.97 9.85 -19.42
CA LEU A 333 -9.93 10.15 -18.43
C LEU A 333 -10.54 10.68 -17.12
N GLU A 334 -11.53 11.59 -17.21
CA GLU A 334 -12.25 12.10 -16.04
C GLU A 334 -12.98 10.99 -15.29
N ILE A 335 -13.63 10.06 -15.99
CA ILE A 335 -14.34 8.93 -15.38
C ILE A 335 -13.38 7.95 -14.72
N ILE A 336 -12.25 7.63 -15.36
CA ILE A 336 -11.24 6.71 -14.80
C ILE A 336 -10.72 7.26 -13.46
N ALA A 337 -10.34 8.54 -13.43
CA ALA A 337 -9.88 9.19 -12.21
C ALA A 337 -10.97 9.24 -11.13
N ALA A 338 -12.22 9.59 -11.51
CA ALA A 338 -13.34 9.65 -10.58
C ALA A 338 -13.73 8.28 -10.00
N GLU A 339 -13.45 7.19 -10.72
CA GLU A 339 -13.67 5.81 -10.29
C GLU A 339 -12.38 5.17 -9.75
N LYS A 340 -11.49 5.96 -9.13
CA LYS A 340 -10.32 5.45 -8.39
C LYS A 340 -9.35 4.61 -9.24
N GLY A 341 -9.28 4.89 -10.54
CA GLY A 341 -8.35 4.27 -11.48
C GLY A 341 -7.27 5.23 -11.97
N ALA A 342 -6.32 4.69 -12.73
CA ALA A 342 -5.29 5.47 -13.39
C ALA A 342 -5.10 5.08 -14.85
N VAL A 343 -4.84 6.09 -15.68
CA VAL A 343 -4.59 5.93 -17.11
C VAL A 343 -3.15 5.54 -17.31
N VAL A 344 -2.91 4.35 -17.87
CA VAL A 344 -1.56 3.88 -18.20
C VAL A 344 -1.03 4.57 -19.42
N LYS A 345 -1.76 4.47 -20.52
CA LYS A 345 -1.40 5.05 -21.80
C LYS A 345 -2.60 5.08 -22.72
N THR A 346 -2.52 5.94 -23.72
CA THR A 346 -3.42 5.98 -24.87
C THR A 346 -2.74 5.31 -26.06
N ILE A 347 -3.50 4.55 -26.85
CA ILE A 347 -3.02 3.83 -28.04
C ILE A 347 -3.93 4.19 -29.20
N GLY A 348 -3.58 5.24 -29.96
CA GLY A 348 -4.51 5.83 -30.93
C GLY A 348 -5.71 6.44 -30.20
N ASP A 349 -6.90 5.89 -30.43
CA ASP A 349 -8.19 6.19 -29.82
C ASP A 349 -8.57 5.26 -28.64
N ALA A 350 -7.71 4.29 -28.33
CA ALA A 350 -7.87 3.39 -27.19
C ALA A 350 -7.24 3.96 -25.91
N VAL A 351 -7.82 3.61 -24.76
CA VAL A 351 -7.27 3.85 -23.42
C VAL A 351 -6.96 2.53 -22.74
N MET A 352 -5.75 2.42 -22.19
CA MET A 352 -5.38 1.39 -21.21
C MET A 352 -5.39 2.03 -19.82
N ALA A 353 -6.16 1.48 -18.90
CA ALA A 353 -6.26 1.93 -17.51
C ALA A 353 -6.14 0.77 -16.53
N THR A 354 -5.76 1.09 -15.30
CA THR A 354 -5.67 0.13 -14.19
C THR A 354 -6.51 0.59 -13.01
N PHE A 355 -7.05 -0.39 -12.29
CA PHE A 355 -7.85 -0.19 -11.09
C PHE A 355 -7.37 -1.14 -10.00
N ASN A 356 -7.33 -0.64 -8.77
CA ASN A 356 -6.96 -1.44 -7.60
C ASN A 356 -7.95 -2.60 -7.34
N ARG A 357 -9.22 -2.44 -7.75
CA ARG A 357 -10.30 -3.40 -7.54
C ARG A 357 -11.23 -3.47 -8.77
N PRO A 358 -11.80 -4.63 -9.09
CA PRO A 358 -12.57 -4.86 -10.32
C PRO A 358 -13.87 -4.08 -10.41
N GLU A 359 -14.56 -3.83 -9.30
CA GLU A 359 -15.83 -3.10 -9.27
C GLU A 359 -15.69 -1.65 -9.74
N HIS A 360 -14.54 -1.04 -9.50
CA HIS A 360 -14.24 0.32 -9.97
C HIS A 360 -14.10 0.36 -11.49
N ALA A 361 -13.47 -0.65 -12.08
CA ALA A 361 -13.38 -0.77 -13.53
C ALA A 361 -14.76 -0.96 -14.16
N LEU A 362 -15.63 -1.77 -13.57
CA LEU A 362 -17.01 -1.94 -14.05
C LEU A 362 -17.82 -0.65 -13.93
N ALA A 363 -17.76 0.03 -12.77
CA ALA A 363 -18.45 1.30 -12.56
C ALA A 363 -17.99 2.36 -13.58
N ALA A 364 -16.68 2.47 -13.81
CA ALA A 364 -16.10 3.32 -14.84
C ALA A 364 -16.66 2.96 -16.22
N SER A 365 -16.69 1.68 -16.57
CA SER A 365 -17.18 1.20 -17.87
C SER A 365 -18.64 1.58 -18.12
N LEU A 366 -19.51 1.40 -17.12
CA LEU A 366 -20.93 1.77 -17.21
C LEU A 366 -21.11 3.29 -17.33
N ARG A 367 -20.31 4.08 -16.61
CA ARG A 367 -20.32 5.55 -16.74
C ARG A 367 -19.79 6.01 -18.09
N MET A 368 -18.73 5.39 -18.62
CA MET A 368 -18.19 5.70 -19.94
C MET A 368 -19.24 5.47 -21.02
N ARG A 369 -19.96 4.35 -20.96
CA ARG A 369 -21.06 4.04 -21.89
C ARG A 369 -22.12 5.15 -21.88
N LYS A 370 -22.62 5.51 -20.69
CA LYS A 370 -23.61 6.58 -20.52
C LYS A 370 -23.09 7.95 -21.03
N ALA A 371 -21.82 8.26 -20.79
CA ALA A 371 -21.21 9.50 -21.27
C ALA A 371 -21.11 9.54 -22.80
N MET A 372 -20.79 8.41 -23.44
CA MET A 372 -20.78 8.33 -24.91
C MET A 372 -22.19 8.48 -25.50
N ASP A 373 -23.20 7.89 -24.86
CA ASP A 373 -24.60 8.05 -25.28
C ASP A 373 -25.05 9.52 -25.20
N ALA A 374 -24.67 10.23 -24.13
CA ALA A 374 -24.96 11.65 -23.98
C ALA A 374 -24.28 12.50 -25.07
N LEU A 375 -22.99 12.27 -25.32
CA LEU A 375 -22.25 12.98 -26.38
C LEU A 375 -22.82 12.72 -27.78
N ASN A 376 -23.26 11.50 -28.05
CA ASN A 376 -23.95 11.14 -29.29
C ASN A 376 -25.29 11.90 -29.40
N ALA A 377 -26.08 11.93 -28.32
CA ALA A 377 -27.38 12.60 -28.30
C ALA A 377 -27.26 14.12 -28.52
N GLU A 378 -26.32 14.79 -27.85
CA GLU A 378 -26.06 16.23 -28.02
C GLU A 378 -25.70 16.61 -29.45
N ARG A 379 -25.06 15.69 -30.19
CA ARG A 379 -24.58 15.92 -31.56
C ARG A 379 -25.51 15.36 -32.63
N GLY A 380 -26.56 14.62 -32.23
CA GLY A 380 -27.46 13.93 -33.15
C GLY A 380 -26.77 12.81 -33.96
N THR A 381 -25.72 12.20 -33.42
CA THR A 381 -24.95 11.12 -34.09
C THR A 381 -25.05 9.80 -33.32
N LYS A 382 -24.42 8.74 -33.87
CA LYS A 382 -24.21 7.43 -33.20
C LYS A 382 -22.77 6.97 -33.38
N ASP A 383 -21.87 7.94 -33.40
CA ASP A 383 -20.50 7.76 -33.85
C ASP A 383 -19.57 7.30 -32.73
N LEU A 384 -19.88 7.68 -31.49
CA LEU A 384 -19.11 7.31 -30.31
C LEU A 384 -19.60 5.98 -29.74
N VAL A 385 -19.14 4.88 -30.33
CA VAL A 385 -19.37 3.53 -29.80
C VAL A 385 -18.08 3.00 -29.20
N VAL A 386 -18.00 3.06 -27.87
CA VAL A 386 -16.86 2.53 -27.12
C VAL A 386 -17.05 1.05 -26.82
N LYS A 387 -16.02 0.26 -27.10
CA LYS A 387 -15.89 -1.13 -26.68
C LYS A 387 -15.02 -1.18 -25.44
N ILE A 388 -15.33 -2.07 -24.50
CA ILE A 388 -14.58 -2.18 -23.26
C ILE A 388 -14.28 -3.64 -22.95
N GLY A 389 -13.04 -3.93 -22.54
CA GLY A 389 -12.62 -5.23 -22.02
C GLY A 389 -11.97 -5.08 -20.65
N ILE A 390 -12.38 -5.92 -19.70
CA ILE A 390 -11.88 -5.92 -18.32
C ILE A 390 -11.36 -7.30 -17.94
N HIS A 391 -10.18 -7.34 -17.33
CA HIS A 391 -9.61 -8.56 -16.77
C HIS A 391 -8.77 -8.23 -15.54
N GLU A 392 -8.76 -9.13 -14.56
CA GLU A 392 -7.96 -9.04 -13.34
C GLU A 392 -7.00 -10.23 -13.24
N GLY A 393 -5.78 -9.96 -12.77
CA GLY A 393 -4.79 -10.99 -12.47
C GLY A 393 -3.39 -10.44 -12.14
N PRO A 394 -2.39 -11.33 -12.01
CA PRO A 394 -1.04 -10.94 -11.63
C PRO A 394 -0.29 -10.24 -12.76
N CYS A 395 0.53 -9.25 -12.41
CA CYS A 395 1.36 -8.52 -13.35
C CYS A 395 2.67 -8.04 -12.71
N LEU A 396 3.56 -7.53 -13.55
CA LEU A 396 4.77 -6.83 -13.13
C LEU A 396 4.59 -5.34 -13.41
N ALA A 397 4.77 -4.50 -12.39
CA ALA A 397 4.97 -3.07 -12.58
C ALA A 397 6.42 -2.82 -13.02
N VAL A 398 6.59 -2.06 -14.11
CA VAL A 398 7.89 -1.79 -14.74
C VAL A 398 7.98 -0.33 -15.17
N MET A 399 9.19 0.15 -15.47
CA MET A 399 9.38 1.42 -16.19
C MET A 399 9.68 1.17 -17.65
N LEU A 400 8.94 1.87 -18.51
CA LEU A 400 9.17 1.89 -19.94
C LEU A 400 9.09 3.34 -20.44
N ASN A 401 10.15 3.83 -21.09
CA ASN A 401 10.25 5.21 -21.58
C ASN A 401 9.99 6.27 -20.48
N ASP A 402 10.64 6.10 -19.33
CA ASP A 402 10.50 6.97 -18.15
C ASP A 402 9.06 7.12 -17.64
N ARG A 403 8.20 6.12 -17.93
CA ARG A 403 6.84 6.03 -17.43
C ARG A 403 6.56 4.65 -16.87
N GLN A 404 5.77 4.64 -15.81
CA GLN A 404 5.26 3.40 -15.24
C GLN A 404 4.35 2.70 -16.26
N ASP A 405 4.62 1.42 -16.51
CA ASP A 405 3.85 0.53 -17.36
C ASP A 405 3.70 -0.84 -16.68
N TYR A 406 2.97 -1.75 -17.31
CA TYR A 406 2.72 -3.09 -16.79
C TYR A 406 3.04 -4.17 -17.82
N PHE A 407 3.61 -5.27 -17.34
CA PHE A 407 3.96 -6.42 -18.14
C PHE A 407 3.36 -7.71 -17.57
N GLY A 408 2.94 -8.63 -18.43
CA GLY A 408 2.42 -9.95 -18.03
C GLY A 408 1.29 -10.45 -18.91
N GLN A 409 0.91 -11.72 -18.70
CA GLN A 409 -0.19 -12.35 -19.45
C GLN A 409 -1.53 -11.65 -19.20
N THR A 410 -1.78 -11.13 -17.99
CA THR A 410 -3.00 -10.40 -17.64
C THR A 410 -3.25 -9.20 -18.55
N VAL A 411 -2.21 -8.43 -18.90
CA VAL A 411 -2.34 -7.29 -19.83
C VAL A 411 -2.81 -7.77 -21.22
N ASN A 412 -2.24 -8.87 -21.71
CA ASN A 412 -2.58 -9.45 -23.00
C ASN A 412 -4.01 -10.04 -23.01
N ILE A 413 -4.42 -10.68 -21.91
CA ILE A 413 -5.79 -11.20 -21.76
C ILE A 413 -6.78 -10.04 -21.83
N ALA A 414 -6.57 -8.97 -21.06
CA ALA A 414 -7.45 -7.81 -21.04
C ALA A 414 -7.65 -7.19 -22.44
N ALA A 415 -6.55 -6.99 -23.18
CA ALA A 415 -6.60 -6.48 -24.56
C ALA A 415 -7.33 -7.44 -25.52
N ARG A 416 -7.21 -8.76 -25.32
CA ARG A 416 -7.91 -9.77 -26.15
C ARG A 416 -9.40 -9.87 -25.82
N VAL A 417 -9.77 -9.70 -24.54
CA VAL A 417 -11.17 -9.65 -24.09
C VAL A 417 -11.88 -8.47 -24.73
N LEU A 418 -11.24 -7.29 -24.79
CA LEU A 418 -11.73 -6.15 -25.57
C LEU A 418 -11.97 -6.51 -27.05
N GLY A 419 -11.07 -7.30 -27.65
CA GLY A 419 -11.17 -7.73 -29.05
C GLY A 419 -12.41 -8.59 -29.37
N LEU A 420 -13.08 -9.15 -28.37
CA LEU A 420 -14.33 -9.89 -28.53
C LEU A 420 -15.56 -8.97 -28.65
N ALA A 421 -15.44 -7.72 -28.19
CA ALA A 421 -16.53 -6.77 -28.25
C ALA A 421 -16.82 -6.36 -29.71
N THR A 422 -18.03 -6.64 -30.17
CA THR A 422 -18.49 -6.30 -31.54
C THR A 422 -19.48 -5.12 -31.55
N THR A 423 -20.11 -4.84 -30.41
CA THR A 423 -21.09 -3.78 -30.15
C THR A 423 -20.60 -2.86 -29.01
N GLN A 424 -21.47 -2.00 -28.46
CA GLN A 424 -21.20 -1.18 -27.25
C GLN A 424 -21.11 -2.02 -25.95
N ALA A 425 -20.77 -3.29 -26.09
CA ALA A 425 -20.71 -4.26 -25.02
C ALA A 425 -19.45 -4.09 -24.16
N ILE A 426 -19.61 -4.32 -22.86
CA ILE A 426 -18.51 -4.42 -21.91
C ILE A 426 -18.24 -5.91 -21.70
N HIS A 427 -17.03 -6.37 -21.97
CA HIS A 427 -16.63 -7.77 -21.79
C HIS A 427 -15.77 -7.92 -20.53
N LEU A 428 -16.10 -8.90 -19.70
CA LEU A 428 -15.44 -9.20 -18.43
C LEU A 428 -14.97 -10.66 -18.43
N THR A 429 -13.84 -10.98 -17.83
CA THR A 429 -13.49 -12.39 -17.53
C THR A 429 -14.12 -12.89 -16.22
N GLY A 430 -14.13 -14.21 -16.01
CA GLY A 430 -14.51 -14.83 -14.72
C GLY A 430 -13.87 -14.15 -13.49
N ALA A 431 -12.56 -13.94 -13.52
CA ALA A 431 -11.82 -13.26 -12.43
C ALA A 431 -12.40 -11.90 -11.99
N VAL A 432 -13.09 -11.18 -12.90
CA VAL A 432 -13.72 -9.89 -12.60
C VAL A 432 -15.14 -10.09 -12.07
N ILE A 433 -15.92 -10.98 -12.70
CA ILE A 433 -17.34 -11.16 -12.34
C ILE A 433 -17.52 -11.86 -10.99
N ASP A 434 -16.57 -12.73 -10.63
CA ASP A 434 -16.57 -13.51 -9.40
C ASP A 434 -16.31 -12.63 -8.15
N ALA A 435 -15.89 -11.37 -8.35
CA ALA A 435 -15.74 -10.41 -7.27
C ALA A 435 -17.12 -10.01 -6.69
N PRO A 436 -17.40 -10.21 -5.39
CA PRO A 436 -18.71 -9.95 -4.80
C PRO A 436 -19.24 -8.52 -5.00
N ALA A 437 -18.33 -7.54 -5.03
CA ALA A 437 -18.69 -6.15 -5.27
C ALA A 437 -19.13 -5.87 -6.71
N VAL A 438 -18.60 -6.61 -7.69
CA VAL A 438 -19.05 -6.55 -9.08
C VAL A 438 -20.46 -7.12 -9.20
N THR A 439 -20.71 -8.29 -8.62
CA THR A 439 -22.05 -8.90 -8.60
C THR A 439 -23.09 -7.94 -8.00
N ARG A 440 -22.76 -7.28 -6.88
CA ARG A 440 -23.64 -6.29 -6.26
C ARG A 440 -24.00 -5.14 -7.19
N ILE A 441 -23.04 -4.57 -7.92
CA ILE A 441 -23.31 -3.48 -8.89
C ILE A 441 -24.25 -3.96 -10.00
N LEU A 442 -24.06 -5.19 -10.48
CA LEU A 442 -24.88 -5.77 -11.54
C LEU A 442 -26.31 -6.00 -11.05
N ASP A 443 -26.48 -6.54 -9.84
CA ASP A 443 -27.78 -6.76 -9.21
C ASP A 443 -28.53 -5.43 -8.96
N GLU A 444 -27.84 -4.43 -8.40
CA GLU A 444 -28.40 -3.09 -8.14
C GLU A 444 -28.87 -2.38 -9.42
N GLN A 445 -28.19 -2.63 -10.54
CA GLN A 445 -28.58 -2.08 -11.84
C GLN A 445 -29.46 -3.02 -12.67
N ALA A 446 -29.87 -4.17 -12.12
CA ALA A 446 -30.66 -5.19 -12.80
C ALA A 446 -30.05 -5.63 -14.17
N ILE A 447 -28.73 -5.74 -14.22
CA ILE A 447 -27.98 -6.13 -15.41
C ILE A 447 -27.69 -7.63 -15.35
N ALA A 448 -28.23 -8.39 -16.30
CA ALA A 448 -27.94 -9.82 -16.45
C ALA A 448 -26.71 -10.04 -17.35
N PRO A 449 -25.59 -10.57 -16.83
CA PRO A 449 -24.42 -10.90 -17.63
C PRO A 449 -24.70 -12.08 -18.56
N ILE A 450 -24.24 -11.99 -19.80
CA ILE A 450 -24.39 -13.05 -20.80
C ILE A 450 -23.08 -13.83 -20.87
N GLU A 451 -23.11 -15.08 -20.45
CA GLU A 451 -21.96 -15.98 -20.51
C GLU A 451 -21.60 -16.34 -21.95
N LYS A 452 -20.30 -16.25 -22.29
CA LYS A 452 -19.73 -16.59 -23.59
C LYS A 452 -18.43 -17.35 -23.40
N HIS A 453 -18.27 -18.43 -24.17
CA HIS A 453 -17.00 -19.15 -24.27
C HIS A 453 -16.25 -18.68 -25.51
N ALA A 454 -15.06 -18.09 -25.32
CA ALA A 454 -14.26 -17.56 -26.42
C ALA A 454 -12.85 -18.15 -26.41
N ALA A 455 -12.35 -18.51 -27.59
CA ALA A 455 -10.94 -18.83 -27.77
C ALA A 455 -10.16 -17.52 -27.93
N LEU A 456 -9.22 -17.25 -27.02
CA LEU A 456 -8.31 -16.11 -27.13
C LEU A 456 -7.03 -16.56 -27.83
N ARG A 457 -6.66 -15.92 -28.94
CA ARG A 457 -5.46 -16.28 -29.73
C ARG A 457 -4.23 -16.34 -28.82
N GLY A 458 -3.54 -17.49 -28.77
CA GLY A 458 -2.31 -17.65 -27.97
C GLY A 458 -2.55 -17.93 -26.49
N ILE A 459 -3.76 -18.33 -26.10
CA ILE A 459 -4.08 -18.97 -24.82
C ILE A 459 -4.61 -20.36 -25.15
N ALA A 460 -4.12 -21.39 -24.46
CA ALA A 460 -4.37 -22.79 -24.83
C ALA A 460 -5.85 -23.18 -24.68
N ASP A 461 -6.55 -22.57 -23.72
CA ASP A 461 -7.93 -22.94 -23.36
C ASP A 461 -8.96 -21.88 -23.78
N LYS A 462 -10.22 -22.32 -23.93
CA LYS A 462 -11.35 -21.39 -24.03
C LYS A 462 -11.49 -20.65 -22.70
N VAL A 463 -11.54 -19.33 -22.77
CA VAL A 463 -11.74 -18.48 -21.60
C VAL A 463 -13.23 -18.17 -21.45
N LEU A 464 -13.71 -18.26 -20.21
CA LEU A 464 -15.04 -17.83 -19.84
C LEU A 464 -15.09 -16.30 -19.78
N VAL A 465 -15.94 -15.71 -20.62
CA VAL A 465 -16.10 -14.26 -20.75
C VAL A 465 -17.58 -13.94 -20.60
N TYR A 466 -17.89 -12.81 -19.98
CA TYR A 466 -19.23 -12.32 -19.79
C TYR A 466 -19.41 -11.03 -20.56
N GLU A 467 -20.50 -10.94 -21.32
CA GLU A 467 -20.93 -9.71 -21.94
C GLU A 467 -21.95 -9.02 -21.03
N ILE A 468 -21.68 -7.75 -20.74
CA ILE A 468 -22.62 -6.85 -20.10
C ILE A 468 -23.34 -6.07 -21.21
N PRO A 469 -24.66 -6.31 -21.40
CA PRO A 469 -25.43 -5.73 -22.49
C PRO A 469 -25.59 -4.21 -22.36
#